data_AF-A0A4S0K2M6-F1
#
_entry.id   AF-A0A4S0K2M6-F1
#
_cell.length_a   1.000
_cell.length_b   1.000
_cell.length_c   1.000
_cell.angle_alpha   90.00
_cell.angle_beta   90.00
_cell.angle_gamma   90.00
#
_symmetry.space_group_name_H-M   'P 1'
#
loop_
_entity.id
_entity.type
_entity.pdbx_description
1 polymer ?
#
loop_
_entity_poly.entity_id
_entity_poly.type
_entity_poly.pdbx_seq_one_letter_code
_entity_poly.pdbx_strand_id
1 'polypeptide(L)'
;MTEIEVEGVGTYRLPNEWQYGRLGRMRGEKRHTAVLAFGCGMTVRQFAKLSQDRQQAVHRAYLALLSPPKPEPADNDAVGLPSGRWSTDLKLKVGCWLMHMKTTLPRGHFGPWVEKQPCLSRSMALQCMALAREARQRAVEARAA
;
A
#
# COMPACT_ATOMS: atom_id res chain seq x y z
N MET A 1 -0.30 18.34 1.14
CA MET A 1 -1.54 18.68 1.88
C MET A 1 -1.17 18.73 3.36
N THR A 2 -1.20 19.91 4.00
CA THR A 2 -0.67 20.11 5.36
C THR A 2 -1.75 20.25 6.44
N GLU A 3 -3.00 20.38 6.01
CA GLU A 3 -4.16 20.66 6.86
C GLU A 3 -5.37 19.87 6.31
N ILE A 4 -6.23 19.35 7.20
CA ILE A 4 -7.44 18.60 6.84
C ILE A 4 -8.61 19.17 7.64
N GLU A 5 -9.70 19.54 6.98
CA GLU A 5 -10.93 19.93 7.65
C GLU A 5 -11.63 18.71 8.28
N VAL A 6 -11.95 18.81 9.56
CA VAL A 6 -12.69 17.81 10.32
C VAL A 6 -14.05 18.39 10.69
N GLU A 7 -15.10 17.78 10.17
CA GLU A 7 -16.48 18.22 10.36
C GLU A 7 -16.84 18.31 11.85
N GLY A 8 -17.32 19.49 12.27
CA GLY A 8 -17.72 19.76 13.65
C GLY A 8 -16.58 19.90 14.67
N VAL A 9 -15.32 19.90 14.22
CA VAL A 9 -14.12 20.13 15.07
C VAL A 9 -13.28 21.30 14.54
N GLY A 10 -13.23 21.50 13.21
CA GLY A 10 -12.43 22.52 12.55
C GLY A 10 -11.23 21.91 11.82
N THR A 11 -10.21 22.72 11.55
CA THR A 11 -9.04 22.27 10.77
C THR A 11 -8.02 21.55 11.65
N TYR A 12 -7.65 20.34 11.25
CA TYR A 12 -6.56 19.59 11.85
C TYR A 12 -5.24 19.88 11.14
N ARG A 13 -4.21 20.24 11.92
CA ARG A 13 -2.85 20.46 11.45
C ARG A 13 -1.86 19.65 12.28
N LEU A 14 -0.84 19.09 11.65
CA LEU A 14 0.22 18.42 12.40
C LEU A 14 0.94 19.42 13.32
N PRO A 15 1.23 19.03 14.58
CA PRO A 15 2.00 19.87 15.48
C PRO A 15 3.36 20.23 14.87
N ASN A 16 3.86 21.43 15.14
CA ASN A 16 5.21 21.82 14.71
C ASN A 16 6.30 21.15 15.57
N GLU A 17 7.57 21.24 15.15
CA GLU A 17 8.68 20.60 15.87
C GLU A 17 8.79 21.01 17.34
N TRP A 18 8.52 22.28 17.64
CA TRP A 18 8.51 22.78 19.01
C TRP A 18 7.40 22.15 19.87
N GLN A 19 6.20 21.99 19.31
CA GLN A 19 5.09 21.27 19.96
C GLN A 19 5.42 19.78 20.13
N TYR A 20 6.05 19.15 19.14
CA TYR A 20 6.54 17.77 19.25
C TYR A 20 7.60 17.61 20.35
N GLY A 21 8.51 18.58 20.51
CA GLY A 21 9.48 18.60 21.60
C GLY A 21 8.82 18.65 22.98
N ARG A 22 7.73 19.42 23.12
CA ARG A 22 6.95 19.46 24.37
C ARG A 22 6.17 18.16 24.61
N LEU A 23 5.66 17.54 23.54
CA LEU A 23 4.95 16.26 23.58
C LEU A 23 5.87 15.06 23.86
N GLY A 24 7.14 15.13 23.47
CA GLY A 24 8.14 14.09 23.74
C GLY A 24 8.40 13.83 25.23
N ARG A 25 8.03 14.78 26.10
CA ARG A 25 8.08 14.63 27.57
C ARG A 25 6.94 13.77 28.13
N MET A 26 5.89 13.52 27.34
CA MET A 26 4.74 12.69 27.72
C MET A 26 4.94 11.25 27.21
N ARG A 27 4.49 10.25 27.98
CA ARG A 27 4.59 8.83 27.62
C ARG A 27 3.23 8.20 27.31
N GLY A 28 3.24 7.25 26.37
CA GLY A 28 2.12 6.37 26.06
C GLY A 28 0.89 7.07 25.48
N GLU A 29 -0.29 6.54 25.78
CA GLU A 29 -1.58 6.99 25.25
C GLU A 29 -1.87 8.47 25.50
N LYS A 30 -1.41 9.00 26.65
CA LYS A 30 -1.53 10.43 27.00
C LYS A 30 -0.81 11.35 26.00
N ARG A 31 0.28 10.86 25.40
CA ARG A 31 1.00 11.59 24.34
C ARG A 31 0.16 11.60 23.06
N HIS A 32 -0.44 10.46 22.69
CA HIS A 32 -1.27 10.34 21.50
C HIS A 32 -2.49 11.27 21.57
N THR A 33 -3.25 11.23 22.67
CA THR A 33 -4.39 12.13 22.87
C THR A 33 -3.97 13.60 22.83
N ALA A 34 -2.80 13.93 23.37
CA ALA A 34 -2.28 15.30 23.32
C ALA A 34 -1.91 15.74 21.90
N VAL A 35 -1.34 14.87 21.08
CA VAL A 35 -1.07 15.14 19.66
C VAL A 35 -2.37 15.47 18.91
N LEU A 36 -3.43 14.70 19.14
CA LEU A 36 -4.73 14.92 18.50
C LEU A 36 -5.38 16.23 18.96
N ALA A 37 -5.33 16.53 20.26
CA ALA A 37 -5.88 17.77 20.81
C ALA A 37 -5.13 19.01 20.28
N PHE A 38 -3.79 19.00 20.33
CA PHE A 38 -2.98 20.13 19.87
C PHE A 38 -3.13 20.38 18.37
N GLY A 39 -3.25 19.34 17.56
CA GLY A 39 -3.45 19.51 16.13
C GLY A 39 -4.80 20.14 15.75
N CYS A 40 -5.79 20.11 16.65
CA CYS A 40 -7.05 20.86 16.51
C CYS A 40 -7.02 22.23 17.21
N GLY A 41 -5.88 22.65 17.76
CA GLY A 41 -5.79 23.91 18.53
C GLY A 41 -6.52 23.89 19.89
N MET A 42 -6.83 22.71 20.45
CA MET A 42 -7.57 22.59 21.71
C MET A 42 -6.77 21.88 22.81
N THR A 43 -7.27 22.00 24.05
CA THR A 43 -6.69 21.29 25.20
C THR A 43 -7.15 19.84 25.24
N VAL A 44 -6.37 18.97 25.89
CA VAL A 44 -6.73 17.55 26.12
C VAL A 44 -8.10 17.42 26.81
N ARG A 45 -8.42 18.34 27.74
CA ARG A 45 -9.73 18.36 28.43
C ARG A 45 -10.89 18.70 27.50
N GLN A 46 -10.67 19.59 26.53
CA GLN A 46 -11.68 19.92 25.51
C GLN A 46 -11.84 18.76 24.53
N PHE A 47 -10.74 18.14 24.12
CA PHE A 47 -10.76 16.97 23.24
C PHE A 47 -11.51 15.79 23.87
N ALA A 48 -11.32 15.53 25.17
CA ALA A 48 -12.04 14.48 25.89
C ALA A 48 -13.55 14.71 25.99
N LYS A 49 -14.04 15.95 25.79
CA LYS A 49 -15.47 16.27 25.76
C LYS A 49 -16.10 16.05 24.38
N LEU A 50 -15.30 15.81 23.34
CA LEU A 50 -15.82 15.47 22.02
C LEU A 50 -16.47 14.08 22.05
N SER A 51 -17.51 13.90 21.24
CA SER A 51 -18.07 12.56 21.00
C SER A 51 -17.01 11.65 20.38
N GLN A 52 -17.16 10.34 20.60
CA GLN A 52 -16.22 9.34 20.10
C GLN A 52 -16.06 9.42 18.57
N ASP A 53 -17.14 9.70 17.84
CA ASP A 53 -17.11 9.89 16.39
C ASP A 53 -16.18 11.03 15.97
N ARG A 54 -16.25 12.17 16.68
CA ARG A 54 -15.40 13.34 16.40
C ARG A 54 -13.94 13.07 16.76
N GLN A 55 -13.67 12.38 17.86
CA GLN A 55 -12.32 11.96 18.21
C GLN A 55 -11.73 11.03 17.13
N GLN A 56 -12.55 10.12 16.61
CA GLN A 56 -12.14 9.19 15.56
C GLN A 56 -11.93 9.88 14.22
N ALA A 57 -12.74 10.89 13.88
CA ALA A 57 -12.53 11.72 12.71
C ALA A 57 -11.19 12.48 12.77
N VAL A 58 -10.85 13.08 13.92
CA VAL A 58 -9.54 13.71 14.14
C VAL A 58 -8.40 12.70 14.02
N HIS A 59 -8.58 11.50 14.57
CA HIS A 59 -7.57 10.45 14.45
C HIS A 59 -7.34 10.02 12.99
N ARG A 60 -8.40 9.93 12.18
CA ARG A 60 -8.29 9.66 10.74
C ARG A 60 -7.54 10.78 10.02
N ALA A 61 -7.83 12.04 10.34
CA ALA A 61 -7.12 13.19 9.76
C ALA A 61 -5.62 13.17 10.12
N TYR A 62 -5.28 12.87 11.38
CA TYR A 62 -3.90 12.69 11.82
C TYR A 62 -3.18 11.58 11.02
N LEU A 63 -3.81 10.42 10.87
CA LEU A 63 -3.24 9.32 10.08
C LEU A 63 -3.08 9.69 8.60
N ALA A 64 -4.04 10.43 8.03
CA ALA A 64 -3.98 10.87 6.64
C ALA A 64 -2.83 11.86 6.38
N LEU A 65 -2.53 12.75 7.35
CA LEU A 65 -1.39 13.67 7.26
C LEU A 65 -0.03 13.00 7.53
N LEU A 66 0.01 11.96 8.37
CA LEU A 66 1.22 11.17 8.61
C LEU A 66 1.49 10.13 7.53
N SER A 67 0.45 9.69 6.83
CA SER A 67 0.62 8.78 5.71
C SER A 67 1.42 9.48 4.63
N PRO A 68 2.45 8.84 4.05
CA PRO A 68 3.07 9.37 2.84
C PRO A 68 1.96 9.67 1.83
N PRO A 69 2.08 10.72 1.00
CA PRO A 69 1.09 11.02 -0.03
C PRO A 69 0.81 9.71 -0.75
N LYS A 70 -0.48 9.31 -0.76
CA LYS A 70 -0.91 8.10 -1.45
C LYS A 70 -0.26 8.20 -2.82
N PRO A 71 0.62 7.26 -3.21
CA PRO A 71 1.22 7.34 -4.52
C PRO A 71 0.04 7.49 -5.47
N GLU A 72 0.09 8.50 -6.33
CA GLU A 72 -0.85 8.56 -7.45
C GLU A 72 -0.89 7.17 -8.08
N PRO A 73 -2.02 6.70 -8.62
CA PRO A 73 -2.09 5.43 -9.31
C PRO A 73 -1.28 5.47 -10.63
N ALA A 74 0.01 5.75 -10.53
CA ALA A 74 1.01 5.37 -11.49
C ALA A 74 1.28 3.89 -11.24
N ASP A 75 0.71 3.04 -12.09
CA ASP A 75 1.31 1.78 -12.52
C ASP A 75 1.80 0.83 -11.42
N ASN A 76 1.18 0.77 -10.25
CA ASN A 76 1.47 -0.28 -9.25
C ASN A 76 0.69 -1.56 -9.57
N ASP A 77 0.93 -2.11 -10.77
CA ASP A 77 0.75 -3.53 -11.05
C ASP A 77 1.95 -4.35 -10.55
N ALA A 78 2.86 -3.73 -9.78
CA ALA A 78 4.05 -4.34 -9.23
C ALA A 78 3.66 -5.43 -8.21
N VAL A 79 3.68 -6.69 -8.62
CA VAL A 79 3.45 -7.82 -7.71
C VAL A 79 4.69 -8.01 -6.84
N GLY A 80 4.49 -8.05 -5.53
CA GLY A 80 5.52 -8.39 -4.55
C GLY A 80 5.97 -9.84 -4.72
N LEU A 81 6.88 -10.08 -5.67
CA LEU A 81 7.46 -11.39 -5.91
C LEU A 81 8.63 -11.63 -4.94
N PRO A 82 8.78 -12.85 -4.39
CA PRO A 82 9.85 -13.14 -3.45
C PRO A 82 11.21 -13.00 -4.13
N SER A 83 12.16 -12.38 -3.45
CA SER A 83 13.56 -12.34 -3.88
C SER A 83 14.24 -13.70 -3.63
N GLY A 84 15.20 -14.08 -4.49
CA GLY A 84 16.00 -15.31 -4.33
C GLY A 84 15.63 -16.46 -5.28
N ARG A 85 16.00 -17.70 -4.92
CA ARG A 85 15.78 -18.90 -5.76
C ARG A 85 14.32 -19.33 -5.71
N TRP A 86 13.68 -19.42 -6.87
CA TRP A 86 12.29 -19.85 -6.98
C TRP A 86 12.17 -21.36 -7.17
N SER A 87 11.23 -21.98 -6.45
CA SER A 87 10.81 -23.36 -6.69
C SER A 87 10.07 -23.50 -8.02
N THR A 88 10.03 -24.72 -8.56
CA THR A 88 9.32 -25.01 -9.81
C THR A 88 7.83 -24.69 -9.72
N ASP A 89 7.19 -25.02 -8.59
CA ASP A 89 5.77 -24.69 -8.35
C ASP A 89 5.50 -23.19 -8.32
N LEU A 90 6.41 -22.42 -7.71
CA LEU A 90 6.31 -20.97 -7.71
C LEU A 90 6.45 -20.41 -9.12
N LYS A 91 7.43 -20.88 -9.91
CA LYS A 91 7.60 -20.49 -11.31
C LYS A 91 6.36 -20.82 -12.15
N LEU A 92 5.71 -21.95 -11.90
CA LEU A 92 4.49 -22.34 -12.61
C LEU A 92 3.33 -21.39 -12.27
N LYS A 93 3.11 -21.10 -10.98
CA LYS A 93 2.07 -20.13 -10.55
C LYS A 93 2.30 -18.74 -11.13
N VAL A 94 3.53 -18.25 -11.06
CA VAL A 94 3.91 -16.94 -11.64
C VAL A 94 3.76 -16.98 -13.17
N GLY A 95 4.11 -18.08 -13.82
CA GLY A 95 3.94 -18.26 -15.26
C GLY A 95 2.48 -18.19 -15.71
N CYS A 96 1.58 -18.86 -15.00
CA CYS A 96 0.13 -18.78 -15.23
C CYS A 96 -0.38 -17.34 -15.07
N TRP A 97 0.06 -16.67 -14.01
CA TRP A 97 -0.30 -15.27 -13.76
C TRP A 97 0.21 -14.33 -14.87
N LEU A 98 1.46 -14.49 -15.32
CA LEU A 98 2.04 -13.71 -16.42
C LEU A 98 1.30 -13.93 -17.74
N MET A 99 0.87 -15.17 -18.03
CA MET A 99 0.06 -15.45 -19.20
C MET A 99 -1.30 -14.75 -19.13
N HIS A 100 -1.92 -14.69 -17.94
CA HIS A 100 -3.17 -13.96 -17.74
C HIS A 100 -2.98 -12.44 -17.91
N MET A 101 -1.95 -11.86 -17.28
CA MET A 101 -1.62 -10.43 -17.43
C MET A 101 -1.30 -10.05 -18.87
N LYS A 102 -0.63 -10.93 -19.63
CA LYS A 102 -0.38 -10.72 -21.06
C LYS A 102 -1.67 -10.64 -21.87
N THR A 103 -2.75 -11.30 -21.46
CA THR A 103 -4.05 -11.23 -22.14
C THR A 103 -4.87 -9.99 -21.78
N THR A 104 -4.63 -9.41 -20.61
CA THR A 104 -5.33 -8.19 -20.17
C THR A 104 -4.66 -6.92 -20.68
N LEU A 105 -3.35 -6.96 -20.91
CA LEU A 105 -2.59 -5.80 -21.37
C LEU A 105 -2.71 -5.56 -22.89
N PRO A 106 -2.73 -4.29 -23.33
CA PRO A 106 -2.70 -3.96 -24.76
C PRO A 106 -1.43 -4.51 -25.44
N ARG A 107 -1.55 -4.76 -26.75
CA ARG A 107 -0.44 -5.32 -27.54
C ARG A 107 0.79 -4.40 -27.45
N GLY A 108 1.95 -4.97 -27.12
CA GLY A 108 3.21 -4.23 -26.96
C GLY A 108 3.49 -3.73 -25.53
N HIS A 109 2.49 -3.68 -24.63
CA HIS A 109 2.69 -3.17 -23.27
C HIS A 109 3.26 -4.19 -22.29
N PHE A 110 3.18 -5.50 -22.61
CA PHE A 110 3.64 -6.55 -21.71
C PHE A 110 5.15 -6.47 -21.40
N GLY A 111 5.99 -6.15 -22.40
CA GLY A 111 7.45 -6.08 -22.21
C GLY A 111 7.85 -4.98 -21.21
N PRO A 112 7.49 -3.71 -21.47
CA PRO A 112 7.73 -2.61 -20.54
C PRO A 112 7.11 -2.84 -19.16
N TRP A 113 5.95 -3.50 -19.11
CA TRP A 113 5.30 -3.83 -17.85
C TRP A 113 6.09 -4.85 -17.02
N VAL A 114 6.66 -5.90 -17.64
CA VAL A 114 7.52 -6.87 -16.94
C VAL A 114 8.77 -6.19 -16.37
N GLU A 115 9.36 -5.24 -17.09
CA GLU A 115 10.56 -4.52 -16.64
C GLU A 115 10.30 -3.60 -15.43
N LYS A 116 9.04 -3.18 -15.21
CA LYS A 116 8.63 -2.42 -14.02
C LYS A 116 8.48 -3.28 -12.77
N GLN A 117 8.42 -4.61 -12.89
CA GLN A 117 8.16 -5.50 -11.77
C GLN A 117 9.41 -5.68 -10.90
N PRO A 118 9.36 -5.40 -9.59
CA PRO A 118 10.48 -5.65 -8.70
C PRO A 118 10.74 -7.16 -8.60
N CYS A 119 12.01 -7.55 -8.63
CA CYS A 119 12.46 -8.94 -8.48
C CYS A 119 12.04 -9.91 -9.61
N LEU A 120 11.54 -9.42 -10.76
CA LEU A 120 11.23 -10.22 -11.94
C LEU A 120 12.05 -9.77 -13.14
N SER A 121 13.09 -10.54 -13.48
CA SER A 121 13.81 -10.29 -14.73
C SER A 121 13.02 -10.79 -15.93
N ARG A 122 13.25 -10.16 -17.09
CA ARG A 122 12.66 -10.61 -18.37
C ARG A 122 12.98 -12.08 -18.69
N SER A 123 14.19 -12.53 -18.38
CA SER A 123 14.59 -13.93 -18.56
C SER A 123 13.81 -14.87 -17.63
N MET A 124 13.61 -14.48 -16.37
CA MET A 124 12.81 -15.26 -15.41
C MET A 124 11.34 -15.33 -15.82
N ALA A 125 10.77 -14.22 -16.29
CA ALA A 125 9.41 -14.17 -16.79
C ALA A 125 9.20 -15.14 -17.96
N LEU A 126 10.11 -15.15 -18.93
CA LEU A 126 10.08 -16.09 -20.06
C LEU A 126 10.17 -17.55 -19.61
N GLN A 127 11.06 -17.87 -18.67
CA GLN A 127 11.17 -19.23 -18.11
C GLN A 127 9.86 -19.67 -17.43
N CYS A 128 9.25 -18.81 -16.62
CA CYS A 128 7.99 -19.11 -15.93
C CYS A 128 6.85 -19.34 -16.92
N MET A 129 6.73 -18.47 -17.94
CA MET A 129 5.69 -18.61 -18.97
C MET A 129 5.87 -19.86 -19.83
N ALA A 130 7.11 -20.27 -20.12
CA ALA A 130 7.39 -21.52 -20.83
C ALA A 130 6.92 -22.74 -20.02
N LEU A 131 7.28 -22.79 -18.73
CA LEU A 131 6.82 -23.85 -17.82
C LEU A 131 5.29 -23.93 -17.72
N ALA A 132 4.62 -22.78 -17.61
CA ALA A 132 3.17 -22.72 -17.57
C ALA A 132 2.52 -23.18 -18.89
N ARG A 133 3.12 -22.82 -20.04
CA ARG A 133 2.66 -23.28 -21.35
C ARG A 133 2.79 -24.79 -21.49
N GLU A 134 3.93 -25.37 -21.10
CA GLU A 134 4.14 -26.81 -21.13
C GLU A 134 3.18 -27.55 -20.20
N ALA A 135 2.97 -27.04 -18.98
CA ALA A 135 2.02 -27.63 -18.04
C ALA A 135 0.58 -27.61 -18.59
N ARG A 136 0.18 -26.51 -19.24
CA ARG A 136 -1.11 -26.41 -19.92
C ARG A 136 -1.23 -27.40 -21.07
N GLN A 137 -0.18 -27.56 -21.88
CA GLN A 137 -0.16 -28.49 -23.00
C GLN A 137 -0.33 -29.94 -22.52
N ARG A 138 0.43 -30.35 -21.49
CA ARG A 138 0.30 -31.68 -20.87
C ARG A 138 -1.09 -31.93 -20.30
N ALA A 139 -1.72 -30.91 -19.70
CA ALA A 139 -3.07 -31.04 -19.16
C ALA A 139 -4.15 -31.18 -20.26
N VAL A 140 -3.94 -30.57 -21.43
CA VAL A 140 -4.81 -30.74 -22.60
C VAL A 140 -4.65 -32.15 -23.18
N GLU A 141 -3.41 -32.62 -23.33
CA GLU A 141 -3.11 -33.97 -23.82
C GLU A 141 -3.67 -35.06 -22.89
N ALA A 142 -3.51 -34.90 -21.58
CA ALA A 142 -4.05 -35.84 -20.58
C ALA A 142 -5.60 -35.88 -20.54
N ARG A 143 -6.29 -34.87 -21.06
CA ARG A 143 -7.76 -34.85 -21.20
C ARG A 143 -8.22 -35.42 -22.54
N ALA A 144 -7.32 -35.51 -23.50
CA ALA A 144 -7.59 -36.03 -24.84
C ALA A 144 -7.23 -37.52 -24.97
N ALA A 145 -6.50 -38.08 -24.00
CA ALA A 145 -6.20 -39.50 -23.83
C ALA A 145 -7.26 -40.19 -22.94
#